data_AF-A0A4R3LPP1-F1
#
_entry.id   AF-A0A4R3LPP1-F1
#
_cell.length_a   1.000
_cell.length_b   1.000
_cell.length_c   1.000
_cell.angle_alpha   90.00
_cell.angle_beta   90.00
_cell.angle_gamma   90.00
#
_symmetry.space_group_name_H-M   'P 1'
#
loop_
_entity.id
_entity.type
_entity.pdbx_description
1 polymer ?
#
loop_
_entity_poly.entity_id
_entity_poly.type
_entity_poly.pdbx_seq_one_letter_code
_entity_poly.pdbx_strand_id
1 'polypeptide(L)'
;MNLKYFRIYPAAIALPVLLEATIWFAERYSPSINAYLAAPKTLDALRADVDVPARGTDVHHLVERAAGAREGFPADLVYGKANLVRISTFKHWEINAWFARKNQKTEDVTPREYLKGKPFREHVRIGIEALKDTGVIAP
;
A
#
# COMPACT_ATOMS: atom_id res chain seq x y z
N MET A 1 -21.17 24.97 54.90
CA MET A 1 -20.63 23.99 53.94
C MET A 1 -20.09 24.78 52.74
N ASN A 2 -18.78 25.01 52.67
CA ASN A 2 -18.17 25.99 51.75
C ASN A 2 -17.60 25.27 50.52
N LEU A 3 -18.29 25.38 49.38
CA LEU A 3 -17.93 24.77 48.09
C LEU A 3 -16.84 25.60 47.39
N LYS A 4 -15.66 25.73 47.99
CA LYS A 4 -14.56 26.60 47.50
C LYS A 4 -13.29 25.86 47.08
N TYR A 5 -13.36 24.61 46.60
CA TYR A 5 -12.13 23.93 46.15
C TYR A 5 -12.37 22.96 45.00
N PHE A 6 -12.60 23.49 43.80
CA PHE A 6 -12.15 22.83 42.57
C PHE A 6 -11.61 23.92 41.64
N ARG A 7 -10.39 24.38 41.92
CA ARG A 7 -9.62 25.16 40.95
C ARG A 7 -9.15 24.16 39.90
N ILE A 8 -9.90 24.04 38.81
CA ILE A 8 -9.48 23.21 37.68
C ILE A 8 -8.24 23.88 37.10
N TYR A 9 -7.07 23.30 37.38
CA TYR A 9 -5.83 23.81 36.84
C TYR A 9 -5.86 23.57 35.33
N PRO A 10 -5.58 24.57 34.47
CA PRO A 10 -5.61 24.39 33.02
C PRO A 10 -4.70 23.25 32.54
N ALA A 11 -3.63 22.94 33.29
CA ALA A 11 -2.78 21.78 33.07
C ALA A 11 -3.51 20.42 33.21
N ALA A 12 -4.49 20.31 34.11
CA ALA A 12 -5.29 19.11 34.31
C ALA A 12 -6.27 18.85 33.15
N ILE A 13 -6.59 19.88 32.34
CA ILE A 13 -7.37 19.74 31.11
C ILE A 13 -6.45 19.54 29.90
N ALA A 14 -5.30 20.22 29.85
CA ALA A 14 -4.37 20.11 28.73
C ALA A 14 -3.77 18.70 28.57
N LEU A 15 -3.42 18.04 29.69
CA LEU A 15 -2.84 16.69 29.67
C LEU A 15 -3.77 15.62 29.04
N PRO A 16 -5.04 15.47 29.47
CA PRO A 16 -5.93 14.47 28.87
C PRO A 16 -6.21 14.76 27.41
N VAL A 17 -6.36 16.03 27.01
CA VAL A 17 -6.54 16.40 25.59
C VAL A 17 -5.32 16.00 24.75
N LEU A 18 -4.10 16.23 25.24
CA LEU A 18 -2.87 15.81 24.56
C LEU A 18 -2.76 14.28 24.49
N LEU A 19 -3.14 13.57 25.56
CA LEU A 19 -3.14 12.11 25.59
C LEU A 19 -4.16 11.53 24.59
N GLU A 20 -5.39 12.04 24.58
CA GLU A 20 -6.43 11.65 23.63
C GLU A 20 -6.00 11.91 22.18
N ALA A 21 -5.43 13.09 21.90
CA ALA A 21 -4.91 13.42 20.58
C ALA A 21 -3.78 12.46 20.16
N THR A 22 -2.90 12.09 21.09
CA THR A 22 -1.79 11.16 20.85
C THR A 22 -2.30 9.74 20.58
N ILE A 23 -3.25 9.25 21.37
CA ILE A 23 -3.87 7.93 21.19
C ILE A 23 -4.61 7.90 19.84
N TRP A 24 -5.42 8.91 19.56
CA TRP A 24 -6.14 9.03 18.29
C TRP A 24 -5.17 9.01 17.10
N PHE A 25 -4.09 9.79 17.16
CA PHE A 25 -3.07 9.81 16.11
C PHE A 25 -2.41 8.44 15.97
N ALA A 26 -2.02 7.81 17.08
CA ALA A 26 -1.40 6.50 17.08
C ALA A 26 -2.34 5.43 16.49
N GLU A 27 -3.59 5.37 16.90
CA GLU A 27 -4.58 4.43 16.35
C GLU A 27 -4.86 4.66 14.87
N ARG A 28 -4.85 5.93 14.44
CA ARG A 28 -5.12 6.31 13.06
C ARG A 28 -3.97 5.94 12.12
N TYR A 29 -2.73 6.24 12.51
CA TYR A 29 -1.58 6.17 11.60
C TYR A 29 -0.61 5.01 11.86
N SER A 30 -0.50 4.52 13.10
CA SER A 30 0.43 3.41 13.42
C SER A 30 0.20 2.18 12.55
N PRO A 31 -1.05 1.76 12.20
CA PRO A 31 -1.23 0.63 11.31
C PRO A 31 -0.57 0.82 9.94
N SER A 32 -0.71 2.00 9.33
CA SER A 32 -0.10 2.31 8.02
C SER A 32 1.42 2.41 8.10
N ILE A 33 1.94 3.02 9.17
CA ILE A 33 3.39 3.12 9.42
C ILE A 33 3.99 1.73 9.64
N ASN A 34 3.40 0.92 10.52
CA ASN A 34 3.86 -0.43 10.81
C ASN A 34 3.80 -1.32 9.57
N ALA A 35 2.73 -1.23 8.78
CA ALA A 35 2.62 -1.98 7.53
C ALA A 35 3.71 -1.56 6.52
N TYR A 36 4.05 -0.26 6.45
CA TYR A 36 5.10 0.25 5.57
C TYR A 36 6.51 -0.19 5.98
N LEU A 37 6.77 -0.27 7.28
CA LEU A 37 8.06 -0.67 7.86
C LEU A 37 8.20 -2.19 8.05
N ALA A 38 7.15 -2.96 7.77
CA ALA A 38 7.20 -4.41 7.85
C ALA A 38 8.25 -4.98 6.91
N ALA A 39 8.92 -6.06 7.35
CA ALA A 39 9.91 -6.73 6.51
C ALA A 39 9.29 -7.24 5.19
N PRO A 40 10.06 -7.29 4.10
CA PRO A 40 9.59 -7.84 2.83
C PRO A 40 9.09 -9.28 3.00
N LYS A 41 8.04 -9.64 2.25
CA LYS A 41 7.47 -11.01 2.23
C LYS A 41 7.78 -11.72 0.93
N THR A 42 7.46 -13.01 0.84
CA THR A 42 7.44 -13.71 -0.46
C THR A 42 6.16 -13.34 -1.23
N LEU A 43 6.20 -13.48 -2.56
CA LEU A 43 5.02 -13.22 -3.40
C LEU A 43 3.82 -14.08 -2.99
N ASP A 44 4.04 -15.36 -2.67
CA ASP A 44 2.97 -16.28 -2.28
C ASP A 44 2.35 -15.91 -0.93
N ALA A 45 3.16 -15.43 0.04
CA ALA A 45 2.64 -14.92 1.30
C ALA A 45 1.74 -13.69 1.07
N LEU A 46 2.15 -12.75 0.20
CA LEU A 46 1.33 -11.58 -0.13
C LEU A 46 0.02 -11.94 -0.84
N ARG A 47 0.03 -13.00 -1.66
CA ARG A 47 -1.17 -13.54 -2.33
C ARG A 47 -2.11 -14.20 -1.32
N ALA A 48 -1.57 -14.96 -0.37
CA ALA A 48 -2.35 -15.60 0.68
C ALA A 48 -3.06 -14.56 1.57
N ASP A 49 -2.45 -13.39 1.78
CA ASP A 49 -2.99 -12.30 2.60
C ASP A 49 -4.13 -11.52 1.92
N VAL A 50 -4.43 -11.74 0.62
CA VAL A 50 -5.44 -10.97 -0.12
C VAL A 50 -6.82 -11.03 0.56
N ASP A 51 -7.22 -12.20 1.06
CA ASP A 51 -8.53 -12.39 1.71
C ASP A 51 -8.52 -12.07 3.21
N VAL A 52 -7.38 -11.63 3.76
CA VAL A 52 -7.23 -11.30 5.18
C VAL A 52 -7.14 -9.77 5.32
N PRO A 53 -8.24 -9.07 5.68
CA PRO A 53 -8.20 -7.63 5.84
C PRO A 53 -7.21 -7.22 6.93
N ALA A 54 -6.34 -6.26 6.62
CA ALA A 54 -5.39 -5.70 7.57
C ALA A 54 -5.37 -4.16 7.47
N ARG A 55 -5.42 -3.47 8.61
CA ARG A 55 -5.37 -1.99 8.65
C ARG A 55 -4.03 -1.49 8.10
N GLY A 56 -4.07 -0.41 7.33
CA GLY A 56 -2.87 0.17 6.70
C GLY A 56 -2.39 -0.59 5.45
N THR A 57 -3.20 -1.51 4.93
CA THR A 57 -2.90 -2.29 3.72
C THR A 57 -4.00 -2.17 2.67
N ASP A 58 -3.61 -2.31 1.41
CA ASP A 58 -4.49 -2.37 0.25
C ASP A 58 -4.29 -3.69 -0.51
N VAL A 59 -5.29 -4.08 -1.29
CA VAL A 59 -5.10 -5.09 -2.35
C VAL A 59 -4.59 -4.38 -3.60
N HIS A 60 -3.41 -4.78 -4.04
CA HIS A 60 -2.76 -4.28 -5.24
C HIS A 60 -2.85 -5.33 -6.37
N HIS A 61 -3.02 -4.86 -7.60
CA HIS A 61 -3.00 -5.71 -8.78
C HIS A 61 -1.62 -5.62 -9.43
N LEU A 62 -0.95 -6.76 -9.65
CA LEU A 62 0.33 -6.79 -10.38
C LEU A 62 0.16 -6.18 -11.79
N VAL A 63 -0.97 -6.48 -12.43
CA VAL A 63 -1.46 -5.82 -13.65
C VAL A 63 -2.61 -4.89 -13.29
N GLU A 64 -2.39 -3.58 -13.36
CA GLU A 64 -3.40 -2.55 -13.05
C GLU A 64 -4.73 -2.81 -13.78
N ARG A 65 -5.86 -2.66 -13.10
CA ARG A 65 -7.21 -2.84 -13.69
C ARG A 65 -7.42 -2.03 -14.96
N ALA A 66 -6.97 -0.77 -14.96
CA ALA A 66 -7.08 0.13 -16.10
C ALA A 66 -6.22 -0.34 -17.28
N ALA A 67 -5.03 -0.88 -17.02
CA ALA A 67 -4.21 -1.52 -18.05
C ALA A 67 -4.92 -2.78 -18.59
N GLY A 68 -5.43 -3.65 -17.71
CA GLY A 68 -6.16 -4.85 -18.13
C GLY A 68 -7.36 -4.56 -19.03
N ALA A 69 -8.16 -3.53 -18.69
CA ALA A 69 -9.26 -3.09 -19.53
C ALA A 69 -8.79 -2.51 -20.87
N ARG A 70 -7.73 -1.69 -20.88
CA ARG A 70 -7.19 -1.08 -22.09
C ARG A 70 -6.60 -2.11 -23.07
N GLU A 71 -5.87 -3.09 -22.55
CA GLU A 71 -5.25 -4.14 -23.37
C GLU A 71 -6.23 -5.28 -23.71
N GLY A 72 -7.45 -5.27 -23.18
CA GLY A 72 -8.47 -6.29 -23.45
C GLY A 72 -8.19 -7.64 -22.80
N PHE A 73 -7.50 -7.67 -21.65
CA PHE A 73 -7.20 -8.92 -20.96
C PHE A 73 -8.46 -9.53 -20.34
N PRO A 74 -8.57 -10.87 -20.34
CA PRO A 74 -9.66 -11.59 -19.67
C PRO A 74 -9.85 -11.16 -18.21
N ALA A 75 -11.11 -11.01 -17.79
CA ALA A 75 -11.46 -10.52 -16.45
C ALA A 75 -10.96 -11.48 -15.35
N ASP A 76 -11.01 -12.78 -15.59
CA ASP A 76 -10.49 -13.81 -14.68
C ASP A 76 -8.97 -13.68 -14.44
N LEU A 77 -8.20 -13.23 -15.44
CA LEU A 77 -6.78 -12.92 -15.25
C LEU A 77 -6.56 -11.63 -14.47
N VAL A 78 -7.33 -10.57 -14.78
CA VAL A 78 -7.17 -9.26 -14.12
C VAL A 78 -7.62 -9.31 -12.66
N TYR A 79 -8.74 -9.98 -12.37
CA TYR A 79 -9.34 -10.03 -11.04
C TYR A 79 -9.00 -11.31 -10.25
N GLY A 80 -8.33 -12.28 -10.89
CA GLY A 80 -7.94 -13.53 -10.27
C GLY A 80 -6.87 -13.35 -9.19
N LYS A 81 -6.90 -14.19 -8.15
CA LYS A 81 -5.97 -14.11 -7.01
C LYS A 81 -4.49 -14.15 -7.41
N ALA A 82 -4.15 -14.79 -8.53
CA ALA A 82 -2.78 -14.82 -9.03
C ALA A 82 -2.22 -13.42 -9.39
N ASN A 83 -3.11 -12.48 -9.75
CA ASN A 83 -2.77 -11.08 -10.06
C ASN A 83 -2.88 -10.15 -8.85
N LEU A 84 -3.32 -10.65 -7.68
CA LEU A 84 -3.58 -9.85 -6.50
C LEU A 84 -2.55 -10.10 -5.40
N VAL A 85 -2.14 -9.03 -4.72
CA VAL A 85 -1.29 -9.08 -3.53
C VAL A 85 -1.80 -8.08 -2.49
N ARG A 86 -1.71 -8.41 -1.20
CA ARG A 86 -1.98 -7.43 -0.14
C ARG A 86 -0.69 -6.77 0.32
N ILE A 87 -0.62 -5.45 0.27
CA ILE A 87 0.59 -4.68 0.57
C ILE A 87 0.25 -3.44 1.40
N SER A 88 1.25 -2.82 2.03
CA SER A 88 1.06 -1.51 2.68
C SER A 88 0.45 -0.49 1.71
N THR A 89 -0.51 0.30 2.19
CA THR A 89 -1.10 1.41 1.41
C THR A 89 -0.03 2.39 0.93
N PHE A 90 0.99 2.67 1.75
CA PHE A 90 2.08 3.56 1.34
C PHE A 90 3.00 2.92 0.28
N LYS A 91 3.25 1.60 0.36
CA LYS A 91 3.96 0.87 -0.72
C LYS A 91 3.15 0.85 -2.01
N HIS A 92 1.82 0.75 -1.93
CA HIS A 92 0.95 0.85 -3.08
C HIS A 92 1.12 2.20 -3.82
N TRP A 93 1.22 3.30 -3.08
CA TRP A 93 1.47 4.62 -3.67
C TRP A 93 2.86 4.72 -4.31
N GLU A 94 3.89 4.15 -3.66
CA GLU A 94 5.25 4.08 -4.23
C GLU A 94 5.28 3.32 -5.56
N ILE A 95 4.59 2.17 -5.64
CA ILE A 95 4.48 1.39 -6.87
C ILE A 95 3.75 2.20 -7.96
N ASN A 96 2.64 2.86 -7.62
CA ASN A 96 1.92 3.70 -8.58
C ASN A 96 2.81 4.82 -9.15
N ALA A 97 3.68 5.39 -8.32
CA ALA A 97 4.69 6.37 -8.72
C ALA A 97 5.82 5.72 -9.54
N TRP A 98 6.25 4.51 -9.23
CA TRP A 98 7.24 3.74 -10.00
C TRP A 98 6.75 3.53 -11.45
N PHE A 99 5.48 3.16 -11.64
CA PHE A 99 4.85 3.04 -12.97
C PHE A 99 4.72 4.37 -13.73
N ALA A 100 4.83 5.51 -13.04
CA ALA A 100 4.80 6.85 -13.63
C ALA A 100 6.20 7.41 -13.97
N ARG A 101 7.27 6.74 -13.52
CA ARG A 101 8.66 7.19 -13.71
C ARG A 101 9.37 6.34 -14.75
N LYS A 102 10.18 6.99 -15.58
CA LYS A 102 11.09 6.32 -16.52
C LYS A 102 12.12 5.51 -15.75
N ASN A 103 12.45 4.32 -16.25
CA ASN A 103 13.50 3.50 -15.68
C ASN A 103 14.13 2.55 -16.71
N GLN A 104 15.31 2.04 -16.39
CA GLN A 104 16.10 1.20 -17.30
C GLN A 104 15.48 -0.18 -17.56
N LYS A 105 14.59 -0.68 -16.68
CA LYS A 105 13.90 -1.96 -16.91
C LYS A 105 12.87 -1.88 -18.03
N THR A 106 12.54 -0.67 -18.45
CA THR A 106 11.55 -0.37 -19.50
C THR A 106 12.14 0.57 -20.55
N GLU A 107 13.41 0.38 -20.90
CA GLU A 107 14.07 1.09 -22.02
C GLU A 107 13.99 2.63 -21.89
N ASP A 108 14.11 3.13 -20.65
CA ASP A 108 14.04 4.56 -20.31
C ASP A 108 12.73 5.27 -20.71
N VAL A 109 11.66 4.51 -20.99
CA VAL A 109 10.28 5.01 -21.01
C VAL A 109 9.55 4.65 -19.73
N THR A 110 8.34 5.19 -19.51
CA THR A 110 7.56 4.78 -18.34
C THR A 110 7.06 3.34 -18.51
N PRO A 111 6.92 2.56 -17.42
CA PRO A 111 6.37 1.22 -17.50
C PRO A 111 4.99 1.14 -18.17
N ARG A 112 4.14 2.14 -17.93
CA ARG A 112 2.81 2.21 -18.58
C ARG A 112 2.89 2.40 -20.10
N GLU A 113 3.91 3.10 -20.60
CA GLU A 113 4.15 3.23 -22.04
C GLU A 113 4.76 1.96 -22.61
N TYR A 114 5.81 1.44 -21.96
CA TYR A 114 6.49 0.21 -22.37
C TYR A 114 5.51 -0.97 -22.52
N LEU A 115 4.56 -1.11 -21.59
CA LEU A 115 3.65 -2.24 -21.55
C LEU A 115 2.52 -2.23 -22.59
N LYS A 116 2.30 -1.14 -23.34
CA LYS A 116 1.22 -1.08 -24.35
C LYS A 116 1.41 -2.17 -25.41
N GLY A 117 0.35 -2.95 -25.67
CA GLY A 117 0.36 -4.03 -26.65
C GLY A 117 1.22 -5.25 -26.25
N LYS A 118 1.79 -5.28 -25.04
CA LYS A 118 2.56 -6.43 -24.55
C LYS A 118 1.64 -7.49 -23.94
N PRO A 119 2.01 -8.78 -23.97
CA PRO A 119 1.16 -9.84 -23.42
C PRO A 119 1.05 -9.75 -21.89
N PHE A 120 -0.03 -10.28 -21.31
CA PHE A 120 -0.28 -10.27 -19.86
C PHE A 120 0.92 -10.70 -19.00
N ARG A 121 1.65 -11.74 -19.43
CA ARG A 121 2.86 -12.23 -18.75
C ARG A 121 3.92 -11.15 -18.54
N GLU A 122 4.03 -10.21 -19.47
CA GLU A 122 5.02 -9.13 -19.42
C GLU A 122 4.59 -8.04 -18.44
N HIS A 123 3.28 -7.75 -18.37
CA HIS A 123 2.74 -6.89 -17.33
C HIS A 123 2.98 -7.49 -15.94
N VAL A 124 2.75 -8.79 -15.77
CA VAL A 124 3.02 -9.49 -14.51
C VAL A 124 4.51 -9.40 -14.15
N ARG A 125 5.42 -9.65 -15.10
CA ARG A 125 6.86 -9.53 -14.88
C ARG A 125 7.23 -8.13 -14.38
N ILE A 126 6.79 -7.08 -15.06
CA ILE A 126 7.07 -5.69 -14.65
C ILE A 126 6.40 -5.34 -13.31
N GLY A 127 5.20 -5.84 -13.04
CA GLY A 127 4.56 -5.70 -11.72
C GLY A 127 5.39 -6.31 -10.60
N ILE A 128 5.97 -7.50 -10.81
CA ILE A 128 6.87 -8.15 -9.85
C ILE A 128 8.16 -7.35 -9.68
N GLU A 129 8.75 -6.82 -10.76
CA GLU A 129 9.93 -5.94 -10.67
C GLU A 129 9.63 -4.69 -9.83
N ALA A 130 8.45 -4.08 -9.98
CA ALA A 130 8.05 -2.96 -9.15
C ALA A 130 7.95 -3.34 -7.66
N LEU A 131 7.46 -4.54 -7.33
CA LEU A 131 7.43 -5.04 -5.95
C LEU A 131 8.84 -5.21 -5.37
N LYS A 132 9.79 -5.71 -6.17
CA LYS A 132 11.19 -5.89 -5.76
C LYS A 132 11.87 -4.55 -5.50
N ASP A 133 11.79 -3.64 -6.47
CA ASP A 133 12.45 -2.33 -6.39
C ASP A 133 11.89 -1.45 -5.25
N THR A 134 10.63 -1.65 -4.87
CA THR A 134 10.00 -0.95 -3.74
C THR A 134 10.16 -1.68 -2.41
N GLY A 135 10.86 -2.82 -2.37
CA GLY A 135 11.14 -3.59 -1.15
C GLY A 135 9.89 -4.25 -0.54
N VAL A 136 8.85 -4.49 -1.34
CA VAL A 136 7.66 -5.25 -0.90
C VAL A 136 7.97 -6.74 -0.82
N ILE A 137 8.77 -7.23 -1.77
CA ILE A 137 9.34 -8.57 -1.76
C ILE A 137 10.87 -8.49 -1.80
N ALA A 138 11.52 -9.56 -1.34
CA ALA A 138 12.98 -9.64 -1.39
C ALA A 138 13.50 -9.62 -2.85
N PRO A 139 14.73 -9.13 -3.09
CA PRO A 139 15.36 -9.05 -4.42
C PRO A 139 15.43 -10.39 -5.17
#